data_AF-A0A6M9X1Y9-F1
#
_entry.id   AF-A0A6M9X1Y9-F1
#
_cell.length_a   1.000
_cell.length_b   1.000
_cell.length_c   1.000
_cell.angle_alpha   90.00
_cell.angle_beta   90.00
_cell.angle_gamma   90.00
#
_symmetry.space_group_name_H-M   'P 1'
#
loop_
_entity.id
_entity.type
_entity.pdbx_description
1 polymer ?
#
loop_
_entity_poly.entity_id
_entity_poly.type
_entity_poly.pdbx_seq_one_letter_code
_entity_poly.pdbx_strand_id
1 'polypeptide(L)'
;MLEATSLPSVNFAISFTPPETGNINKITTKRTDFGASINVSIPVSQFFLRNTYQKQFAIDVARLKLEYDNSLEENENETRSIERRIKSLENSIETTKKSIVVERNKINYIFSRIKEGQDNIISYYQQLDTYEALQINLKEEEKELEFQKVLLYFIS
;
A
#
# COMPACT_ATOMS: atom_id res chain seq x y z
N MET A 1 -19.90 14.52 -15.08
CA MET A 1 -19.24 15.50 -15.98
C MET A 1 -19.73 15.47 -17.44
N LEU A 2 -20.40 14.43 -17.95
CA LEU A 2 -20.89 14.34 -19.35
C LEU A 2 -22.28 14.95 -19.62
N GLU A 3 -23.05 15.29 -18.59
CA GLU A 3 -24.30 16.04 -18.79
C GLU A 3 -24.01 17.44 -19.32
N ALA A 4 -22.93 18.09 -18.87
CA ALA A 4 -22.61 19.46 -19.24
C ALA A 4 -22.13 19.62 -20.71
N THR A 5 -21.51 18.60 -21.31
CA THR A 5 -20.93 18.69 -22.67
C THR A 5 -21.88 18.34 -23.80
N SER A 6 -23.02 17.69 -23.50
CA SER A 6 -24.07 17.37 -24.47
C SER A 6 -25.26 18.35 -24.43
N LEU A 7 -25.24 19.25 -23.44
CA LEU A 7 -26.22 20.32 -23.30
C LEU A 7 -25.77 21.56 -24.08
N PRO A 8 -26.72 22.36 -24.60
CA PRO A 8 -26.39 23.66 -25.14
C PRO A 8 -25.64 24.48 -24.10
N SER A 9 -24.46 24.98 -24.46
CA SER A 9 -23.69 25.88 -23.60
C SER A 9 -23.94 27.32 -24.03
N VAL A 10 -24.12 28.19 -23.05
CA VAL A 10 -24.32 29.62 -23.26
C VAL A 10 -23.10 30.34 -22.69
N ASN A 11 -22.30 30.92 -23.59
CA ASN A 11 -21.13 31.70 -23.22
C ASN A 11 -21.45 33.18 -23.39
N PHE A 12 -21.29 33.94 -22.31
CA PHE A 12 -21.40 35.38 -22.32
C PHE A 12 -20.00 35.99 -22.37
N ALA A 13 -19.73 36.80 -23.38
CA ALA A 13 -18.43 37.46 -23.54
C ALA A 13 -18.63 38.97 -23.67
N ILE A 14 -17.89 39.72 -22.85
CA ILE A 14 -17.74 41.17 -22.95
C ILE A 14 -16.34 41.44 -23.49
N SER A 15 -16.25 42.18 -24.59
CA SER A 15 -14.97 42.59 -25.18
C SER A 15 -14.82 44.11 -25.13
N PHE A 16 -13.62 44.55 -24.79
CA PHE A 16 -13.21 45.96 -24.82
C PHE A 16 -12.05 46.07 -25.81
N THR A 17 -12.29 46.73 -26.94
CA THR A 17 -11.25 46.90 -27.96
C THR A 17 -10.91 48.38 -28.09
N PRO A 18 -9.69 48.81 -27.69
CA PRO A 18 -9.27 50.19 -27.92
C PRO A 18 -9.03 50.43 -29.42
N PRO A 19 -9.37 51.62 -29.93
CA PRO A 19 -9.44 51.90 -31.37
C PRO A 19 -8.07 52.08 -32.04
N GLU A 20 -6.99 52.31 -31.28
CA GLU A 20 -5.65 52.57 -31.82
C GLU A 20 -4.59 51.70 -31.13
N THR A 21 -4.03 50.74 -31.85
CA THR A 21 -2.82 50.00 -31.45
C THR A 21 -1.60 50.91 -31.61
N GLY A 22 -1.12 51.51 -30.51
CA GLY A 22 0.24 52.08 -30.52
C GLY A 22 0.54 53.31 -29.67
N ASN A 23 -0.37 53.84 -28.82
CA ASN A 23 0.01 54.96 -27.96
C ASN A 23 -0.74 54.96 -26.62
N ILE A 24 -0.03 54.71 -25.52
CA ILE A 24 -0.57 54.59 -24.15
C ILE A 24 -1.23 55.91 -23.70
N ASN A 25 -0.85 57.04 -24.32
CA ASN A 25 -1.31 58.38 -23.97
C ASN A 25 -2.64 58.82 -24.65
N LYS A 26 -3.27 57.96 -25.46
CA LYS A 26 -4.56 58.26 -26.14
C LYS A 26 -5.72 57.34 -25.73
N ILE A 27 -5.59 56.62 -24.62
CA ILE A 27 -6.68 55.82 -24.07
C ILE A 27 -7.73 56.77 -23.50
N THR A 28 -8.71 57.16 -24.33
CA THR A 28 -9.88 57.94 -23.93
C THR A 28 -11.12 57.07 -24.00
N THR A 29 -11.93 57.10 -22.93
CA THR A 29 -13.20 56.36 -22.82
C THR A 29 -14.25 56.74 -23.87
N LYS A 30 -14.02 57.83 -24.63
CA LYS A 30 -14.94 58.33 -25.65
C LYS A 30 -14.88 57.60 -26.99
N ARG A 31 -13.89 56.72 -27.21
CA ARG A 31 -13.67 56.05 -28.50
C ARG A 31 -13.44 54.54 -28.38
N THR A 32 -13.88 53.93 -27.29
CA THR A 32 -13.75 52.48 -27.12
C THR A 32 -14.98 51.76 -27.64
N ASP A 33 -14.75 50.71 -28.43
CA ASP A 33 -15.79 49.76 -28.81
C ASP A 33 -16.03 48.77 -27.66
N PHE A 34 -17.24 48.83 -27.12
CA PHE A 34 -17.74 47.88 -26.14
C PHE A 34 -18.61 46.85 -26.87
N GLY A 35 -18.17 45.59 -26.87
CA GLY A 35 -18.93 44.47 -27.40
C GLY A 35 -19.49 43.61 -26.26
N ALA A 36 -20.76 43.25 -26.34
CA ALA A 36 -21.34 42.19 -25.53
C ALA A 36 -21.96 41.15 -26.47
N SER A 37 -21.58 39.89 -26.31
CA SER A 37 -22.08 38.79 -27.14
C SER A 37 -22.54 37.63 -26.28
N ILE A 38 -23.67 37.04 -26.67
CA ILE A 38 -24.17 35.78 -26.13
C ILE A 38 -23.97 34.74 -27.23
N ASN A 39 -23.07 33.80 -27.00
CA ASN A 39 -22.79 32.70 -27.91
C ASN A 39 -23.45 31.43 -27.38
N VAL A 40 -24.42 30.89 -28.13
CA VAL A 40 -25.04 29.61 -27.83
C VAL A 40 -24.42 28.55 -28.71
N SER A 41 -23.78 27.54 -28.11
CA SER A 41 -23.14 26.43 -28.84
C SER A 41 -23.92 25.14 -28.59
N ILE A 42 -24.45 24.55 -29.66
CA ILE A 42 -25.23 23.30 -29.64
C ILE A 42 -24.43 22.21 -30.35
N PRO A 43 -23.85 21.23 -29.62
CA PRO A 43 -23.02 20.19 -30.23
C PRO A 43 -23.87 19.08 -30.86
N VAL A 44 -24.31 19.26 -32.10
CA VAL A 44 -25.25 18.33 -32.80
C VAL A 44 -24.60 16.98 -33.18
N SER A 45 -23.31 16.97 -33.52
CA SER A 45 -22.58 15.74 -33.88
C SER A 45 -22.22 14.86 -32.68
N GLN A 46 -22.19 15.43 -31.46
CA GLN A 46 -21.82 14.70 -30.25
C GLN A 46 -22.95 13.82 -29.70
N PHE A 47 -24.19 13.98 -30.17
CA PHE A 47 -25.30 13.09 -29.82
C PHE A 47 -25.05 11.63 -30.23
N PHE A 48 -24.38 11.39 -31.36
CA PHE A 48 -24.02 10.04 -31.81
C PHE A 48 -22.86 9.44 -31.00
N LEU A 49 -21.91 10.26 -30.57
CA LEU A 49 -20.76 9.82 -29.76
C LEU A 49 -21.13 9.58 -28.29
N ARG A 50 -22.24 10.16 -27.81
CA ARG A 50 -22.73 10.04 -26.43
C ARG A 50 -22.85 8.59 -25.97
N ASN A 51 -23.42 7.71 -26.80
CA ASN A 51 -23.60 6.30 -26.43
C ASN A 51 -22.26 5.59 -26.24
N THR A 52 -21.28 5.88 -27.10
CA THR A 52 -19.92 5.33 -27.00
C THR A 52 -19.21 5.85 -25.75
N TYR A 53 -19.31 7.14 -25.44
CA TYR A 53 -18.72 7.71 -24.22
C TYR A 53 -19.38 7.18 -22.95
N GLN A 54 -20.71 7.01 -22.93
CA GLN A 54 -21.41 6.42 -21.78
C GLN A 54 -21.03 4.95 -21.58
N LYS A 55 -20.90 4.19 -22.66
CA LYS A 55 -20.40 2.81 -22.60
C LYS A 55 -18.97 2.74 -22.09
N GLN A 56 -18.08 3.58 -22.62
CA GLN A 56 -16.69 3.63 -22.17
C GLN A 56 -16.60 4.04 -20.69
N PHE A 57 -17.34 5.06 -20.28
CA PHE A 57 -17.41 5.47 -18.89
C PHE A 57 -17.92 4.35 -17.97
N ALA A 58 -18.96 3.62 -18.39
CA ALA A 58 -19.47 2.48 -17.63
C ALA A 58 -18.42 1.35 -17.53
N ILE A 59 -17.67 1.09 -18.60
CA ILE A 59 -16.56 0.13 -18.61
C ILE A 59 -15.44 0.60 -17.67
N ASP A 60 -15.08 1.87 -17.70
CA ASP A 60 -14.02 2.43 -16.86
C ASP A 60 -14.42 2.36 -15.38
N VAL A 61 -15.68 2.70 -15.04
CA VAL A 61 -16.21 2.55 -13.68
C VAL A 61 -16.22 1.09 -13.25
N ALA A 62 -16.63 0.16 -14.11
CA ALA A 62 -16.60 -1.26 -13.81
C ALA A 62 -15.17 -1.77 -13.60
N ARG A 63 -14.21 -1.32 -14.41
CA ARG A 63 -12.78 -1.64 -14.26
C ARG A 63 -12.24 -1.12 -12.93
N LEU A 64 -12.50 0.14 -12.59
CA LEU A 64 -12.05 0.73 -11.32
C LEU A 64 -12.64 -0.02 -10.12
N LYS A 65 -13.90 -0.45 -10.22
CA LYS A 65 -14.52 -1.28 -9.18
C LYS A 65 -13.81 -2.63 -9.05
N LEU A 66 -13.55 -3.32 -10.16
CA LEU A 66 -12.84 -4.60 -10.13
C LEU A 66 -11.42 -4.46 -9.58
N GLU A 67 -10.70 -3.39 -9.93
CA GLU A 67 -9.37 -3.11 -9.42
C GLU A 67 -9.38 -2.86 -7.90
N TYR A 68 -10.38 -2.12 -7.41
CA TYR A 68 -10.60 -1.92 -5.98
C TYR A 68 -10.93 -3.23 -5.25
N ASP A 69 -11.87 -4.02 -5.78
CA ASP A 69 -12.28 -5.29 -5.18
C ASP A 69 -11.08 -6.27 -5.11
N ASN A 70 -10.26 -6.33 -6.16
CA ASN A 70 -9.03 -7.15 -6.18
C ASN A 70 -8.01 -6.65 -5.15
N SER A 71 -7.78 -5.33 -5.06
CA SER A 71 -6.84 -4.76 -4.10
C SER A 71 -7.28 -5.02 -2.65
N LEU A 72 -8.59 -5.00 -2.38
CA LEU A 72 -9.14 -5.36 -1.08
C LEU A 72 -8.89 -6.83 -0.75
N GLU A 73 -9.15 -7.74 -1.72
CA GLU A 73 -8.90 -9.17 -1.55
C GLU A 73 -7.42 -9.47 -1.31
N GLU A 74 -6.51 -8.82 -2.05
CA GLU A 74 -5.06 -8.93 -1.85
C GLU A 74 -4.66 -8.50 -0.44
N ASN A 75 -5.17 -7.37 0.04
CA ASN A 75 -4.87 -6.86 1.38
C ASN A 75 -5.38 -7.81 2.49
N GLU A 76 -6.59 -8.34 2.34
CA GLU A 76 -7.13 -9.34 3.27
C GLU A 76 -6.29 -10.62 3.28
N ASN A 77 -5.86 -11.09 2.10
CA ASN A 77 -5.02 -12.27 1.98
C ASN A 77 -3.64 -12.07 2.61
N GLU A 78 -3.05 -10.89 2.43
CA GLU A 78 -1.78 -10.52 3.06
C GLU A 78 -1.91 -10.48 4.59
N THR A 79 -2.96 -9.84 5.10
CA THR A 79 -3.27 -9.80 6.54
C THR A 79 -3.38 -11.20 7.13
N ARG A 80 -4.18 -12.08 6.53
CA ARG A 80 -4.33 -13.48 6.97
C ARG A 80 -3.01 -14.26 6.90
N SER A 81 -2.18 -13.97 5.91
CA SER A 81 -0.86 -14.61 5.76
C SER A 81 0.08 -14.22 6.91
N ILE A 82 0.10 -12.94 7.27
CA ILE A 82 0.90 -12.41 8.40
C ILE A 82 0.42 -13.02 9.72
N GLU A 83 -0.89 -13.05 9.97
CA GLU A 83 -1.46 -13.67 11.17
C GLU A 83 -1.07 -15.15 11.32
N ARG A 84 -1.11 -15.91 10.22
CA ARG A 84 -0.65 -17.32 10.21
C ARG A 84 0.82 -17.44 10.53
N ARG A 85 1.67 -16.54 10.01
CA ARG A 85 3.10 -16.50 10.31
C ARG A 85 3.36 -16.18 11.78
N ILE A 86 2.68 -15.20 12.34
CA ILE A 86 2.75 -14.85 13.77
C ILE A 86 2.43 -16.08 14.62
N LYS A 87 1.30 -16.74 14.36
CA LYS A 87 0.90 -17.94 15.11
C LYS A 87 1.90 -19.08 14.98
N SER A 88 2.46 -19.28 13.78
CA SER A 88 3.49 -20.28 13.55
C SER A 88 4.77 -19.98 14.34
N LEU A 89 5.21 -18.71 14.35
CA LEU A 89 6.37 -18.27 15.12
C LEU A 89 6.16 -18.42 16.62
N GLU A 90 4.98 -18.08 17.14
CA GLU A 90 4.65 -18.25 18.56
C GLU A 90 4.74 -19.71 19.01
N ASN A 91 4.21 -20.64 18.20
CA ASN A 91 4.34 -22.08 18.45
C ASN A 91 5.79 -22.57 18.35
N SER A 92 6.55 -22.05 17.37
CA SER A 92 7.96 -22.40 17.17
C SER A 92 8.79 -21.97 18.38
N ILE A 93 8.64 -20.71 18.81
CA ILE A 93 9.28 -20.13 19.99
C ILE A 93 8.99 -20.95 21.25
N GLU A 94 7.73 -21.34 21.47
CA GLU A 94 7.38 -22.19 22.62
C GLU A 94 8.10 -23.54 22.57
N THR A 95 8.17 -24.14 21.39
CA THR A 95 8.87 -25.41 21.17
C THR A 95 10.38 -25.26 21.38
N THR A 96 11.00 -24.22 20.82
CA THR A 96 12.41 -23.89 20.99
C THR A 96 12.75 -23.67 22.47
N LYS A 97 11.90 -22.94 23.22
CA LYS A 97 12.06 -22.75 24.67
C LYS A 97 12.07 -24.09 25.44
N LYS A 98 11.17 -25.02 25.09
CA LYS A 98 11.16 -26.38 25.68
C LYS A 98 12.42 -27.16 25.34
N SER A 99 12.87 -27.10 24.09
CA SER A 99 14.11 -27.75 23.63
C SER A 99 15.33 -27.22 24.38
N ILE A 100 15.45 -25.90 24.57
CA ILE A 100 16.54 -25.29 25.35
C ILE A 100 16.60 -25.87 26.78
N VAL A 101 15.46 -26.04 27.44
CA VAL A 101 15.41 -26.66 28.77
C VAL A 101 15.91 -28.10 28.75
N VAL A 102 15.48 -28.88 27.75
CA VAL A 102 15.95 -30.26 27.56
C VAL A 102 17.46 -30.30 27.34
N GLU A 103 18.00 -29.50 26.43
CA GLU A 103 19.44 -29.49 26.13
C GLU A 103 20.26 -29.01 27.34
N ARG A 104 19.76 -28.04 28.11
CA ARG A 104 20.39 -27.64 29.38
C ARG A 104 20.50 -28.81 30.36
N ASN A 105 19.45 -29.62 30.47
CA ASN A 105 19.47 -30.81 31.32
C ASN A 105 20.46 -31.87 30.80
N LYS A 106 20.58 -32.04 29.47
CA LYS A 106 21.58 -32.92 28.87
C LYS A 106 23.01 -32.45 29.18
N ILE A 107 23.29 -31.14 29.09
CA ILE A 107 24.59 -30.56 29.46
C ILE A 107 24.94 -30.94 30.90
N ASN A 108 24.01 -30.73 31.85
CA ASN A 108 24.22 -31.05 33.25
C ASN A 108 24.48 -32.55 33.47
N TYR A 109 23.78 -33.42 32.73
CA TYR A 109 23.96 -34.86 32.79
C TYR A 109 25.34 -35.29 32.26
N ILE A 110 25.74 -34.81 31.08
CA ILE A 110 27.06 -35.10 30.50
C ILE A 110 28.16 -34.61 31.43
N PHE A 111 28.03 -33.39 31.96
CA PHE A 111 29.00 -32.84 32.91
C PHE A 111 29.16 -33.69 34.17
N SER A 112 28.07 -34.26 34.69
CA SER A 112 28.10 -35.17 35.82
C SER A 112 28.84 -36.47 35.48
N ARG A 113 28.60 -37.04 34.30
CA ARG A 113 29.32 -38.25 33.83
C ARG A 113 30.80 -38.01 33.55
N ILE A 114 31.19 -36.81 33.10
CA ILE A 114 32.60 -36.44 32.97
C ILE A 114 33.29 -36.44 34.33
N LYS A 115 32.64 -35.91 35.37
CA LYS A 115 33.18 -35.95 36.75
C LYS A 115 33.37 -37.39 37.25
N GLU A 116 32.52 -38.30 36.82
CA GLU A 116 32.60 -39.74 37.13
C GLU A 116 33.58 -40.51 36.22
N GLY A 117 34.25 -39.83 35.27
CA GLY A 117 35.18 -40.45 34.32
C GLY A 117 34.52 -41.32 33.26
N GLN A 118 33.19 -41.23 33.10
CA GLN A 118 32.41 -42.05 32.18
C GLN A 118 32.19 -41.41 30.81
N ASP A 119 32.52 -40.14 30.65
CA ASP A 119 32.35 -39.38 29.42
C ASP A 119 33.54 -38.44 29.19
N ASN A 120 33.63 -37.83 28.01
CA ASN A 120 34.75 -36.96 27.63
C ASN A 120 34.33 -35.50 27.49
N ILE A 121 35.30 -34.59 27.54
CA ILE A 121 35.02 -33.15 27.45
C ILE A 121 34.53 -32.71 26.06
N ILE A 122 34.78 -33.49 25.01
CA ILE A 122 34.35 -33.18 23.64
C ILE A 122 32.82 -33.29 23.54
N SER A 123 32.21 -34.32 24.13
CA SER A 123 30.75 -34.50 24.13
C SER A 123 30.03 -33.36 24.86
N TYR A 124 30.64 -32.83 25.92
CA TYR A 124 30.14 -31.64 26.61
C TYR A 124 30.13 -30.40 25.72
N TYR A 125 31.22 -30.11 25.02
CA TYR A 125 31.28 -28.96 24.11
C TYR A 125 30.32 -29.08 22.93
N GLN A 126 30.18 -30.27 22.33
CA GLN A 126 29.20 -30.50 21.27
C GLN A 126 27.76 -30.21 21.74
N GLN A 127 27.45 -30.61 22.97
CA GLN A 127 26.15 -30.36 23.56
C GLN A 127 25.93 -28.88 23.91
N LEU A 128 27.00 -28.19 24.33
CA LEU A 128 27.00 -26.75 24.58
C LEU A 128 26.76 -25.96 23.29
N ASP A 129 27.45 -26.31 22.19
CA ASP A 129 27.25 -25.69 20.87
C ASP A 129 25.80 -25.82 20.41
N THR A 130 25.19 -26.99 20.59
CA THR A 130 23.77 -27.23 20.26
C THR A 130 22.84 -26.34 21.08
N TYR A 131 23.12 -26.20 22.38
CA TYR A 131 22.35 -25.34 23.27
C TYR A 131 22.48 -23.86 22.90
N GLU A 132 23.69 -23.40 22.58
CA GLU A 132 23.94 -22.02 22.16
C GLU A 132 23.27 -21.71 20.81
N ALA A 133 23.34 -22.62 19.85
CA ALA A 133 22.64 -22.49 18.57
C ALA A 133 21.12 -22.34 18.76
N LEU A 134 20.52 -23.13 19.66
CA LEU A 134 19.10 -22.97 19.99
C LEU A 134 18.78 -21.61 20.62
N GLN A 135 19.66 -21.06 21.45
CA GLN A 135 19.46 -19.72 22.00
C GLN A 135 19.54 -18.62 20.95
N ILE A 136 20.45 -18.75 19.99
CA ILE A 136 20.57 -17.82 18.86
C ILE A 136 19.30 -17.88 18.02
N ASN A 137 18.88 -19.07 17.61
CA ASN A 137 17.65 -19.28 16.85
C ASN A 137 16.44 -18.70 17.57
N LEU A 138 16.33 -18.90 18.89
CA LEU A 138 15.22 -18.32 19.67
C LEU A 138 15.17 -16.80 19.55
N LYS A 139 16.31 -16.11 19.64
CA LYS A 139 16.36 -14.65 19.50
C LYS A 139 16.00 -14.20 18.08
N GLU A 140 16.42 -14.95 17.07
CA GLU A 140 16.05 -14.68 15.68
C GLU A 140 14.53 -14.85 15.47
N GLU A 141 13.94 -15.91 16.01
CA GLU A 141 12.49 -16.14 15.97
C GLU A 141 11.71 -15.05 16.72
N GLU A 142 12.18 -14.63 17.89
CA GLU A 142 11.54 -13.55 18.68
C GLU A 142 11.61 -12.21 17.93
N LYS A 143 12.75 -11.89 17.30
CA LYS A 143 12.89 -10.70 16.45
C LYS A 143 11.96 -10.75 15.24
N GLU A 144 11.88 -11.89 14.57
CA GLU A 144 11.00 -12.07 13.41
C GLU A 144 9.52 -11.94 13.83
N LEU A 145 9.14 -12.48 14.99
CA LEU A 145 7.80 -12.31 15.55
C LEU A 145 7.45 -10.84 15.78
N GLU A 146 8.36 -10.06 16.37
CA GLU A 146 8.17 -8.61 16.55
C GLU A 146 8.02 -7.89 15.21
N PHE A 147 8.86 -8.22 14.23
CA PHE A 147 8.76 -7.66 12.89
C PHE A 147 7.41 -7.94 12.23
N GLN A 148 6.92 -9.19 12.30
CA GLN A 148 5.61 -9.56 11.75
C GLN A 148 4.46 -8.87 12.48
N LYS A 149 4.55 -8.66 13.80
CA LYS A 149 3.56 -7.90 14.57
C LYS A 149 3.52 -6.44 14.15
N VAL A 150 4.67 -5.82 13.92
CA VAL A 150 4.76 -4.45 13.40
C VAL A 150 4.19 -4.37 11.99
N LEU A 151 4.52 -5.33 11.12
CA LEU A 151 3.99 -5.39 9.76
C LEU A 151 2.46 -5.48 9.77
N LEU A 152 1.89 -6.34 10.62
CA LEU A 152 0.44 -6.45 10.79
C LEU A 152 -0.17 -5.11 11.21
N TYR A 153 0.43 -4.40 12.17
CA TYR A 153 -0.06 -3.10 12.63
C TYR A 153 -0.10 -2.04 11.52
N PHE A 154 0.78 -2.10 10.52
CA PHE A 154 0.77 -1.14 9.40
C PHE A 154 -0.25 -1.47 8.31
N ILE A 155 -0.64 -2.74 8.20
CA ILE A 155 -1.52 -3.25 7.13
C ILE A 155 -2.98 -3.41 7.62
N SER A 156 -3.17 -3.60 8.92
CA SER A 156 -4.48 -3.61 9.60
C SER A 156 -4.96 -2.21 9.99
#